data_AF-A0A255YZ22-F1
#
_entry.id   AF-A0A255YZ22-F1
#
_cell.length_a   1.000
_cell.length_b   1.000
_cell.length_c   1.000
_cell.angle_alpha   90.00
_cell.angle_beta   90.00
_cell.angle_gamma   90.00
#
_symmetry.space_group_name_H-M   'P 1'
#
loop_
_entity.id
_entity.type
_entity.pdbx_description
1 polymer ?
#
loop_
_entity_poly.entity_id
_entity_poly.type
_entity_poly.pdbx_seq_one_letter_code
_entity_poly.pdbx_strand_id
1 'polypeptide(L)'
;MKAYNYFLFRIYMFYKDTMKEKDFLILATSVVSTLVILINLLTLYYIFVFLKIIPQIPNKYYTIFVGVLLCLLNYRFMIKNKNFLNYNFNKDKKGGYFIISIFILTVILFITIANIYRARVFNL
;
A
#
# COMPACT_ATOMS: atom_id res chain seq x y z
N MET A 1 14.30 10.21 6.71
CA MET A 1 14.38 8.99 5.87
C MET A 1 13.43 9.14 4.69
N LYS A 2 13.81 8.70 3.48
CA LYS A 2 12.85 8.55 2.37
C LYS A 2 11.99 7.32 2.66
N ALA A 3 10.97 7.47 3.50
CA ALA A 3 10.19 6.38 4.10
C ALA A 3 9.66 5.38 3.07
N TYR A 4 9.19 5.88 1.93
CA TYR A 4 8.73 5.05 0.83
C TYR A 4 9.84 4.19 0.20
N ASN A 5 11.02 4.76 -0.03
CA ASN A 5 12.16 4.00 -0.55
C ASN A 5 12.65 2.96 0.47
N TYR A 6 12.60 3.28 1.76
CA TYR A 6 12.92 2.33 2.82
C TYR A 6 11.91 1.17 2.87
N PHE A 7 10.62 1.47 2.67
CA PHE A 7 9.57 0.46 2.54
C PHE A 7 9.79 -0.46 1.33
N LEU A 8 10.07 0.11 0.15
CA LEU A 8 10.44 -0.66 -1.05
C LEU A 8 11.67 -1.54 -0.81
N PHE A 9 12.70 -1.00 -0.17
CA PHE A 9 13.91 -1.73 0.20
C PHE A 9 13.60 -2.93 1.11
N ARG A 10 12.73 -2.76 2.11
CA ARG A 10 12.34 -3.85 3.03
C ARG A 10 11.58 -4.96 2.33
N ILE A 11 10.65 -4.62 1.43
CA ILE A 11 9.94 -5.61 0.61
C ILE A 11 10.93 -6.35 -0.28
N TYR A 12 11.80 -5.61 -0.97
CA TYR A 12 12.80 -6.20 -1.87
C TYR A 12 13.73 -7.15 -1.13
N MET A 13 14.24 -6.75 0.04
CA MET A 13 15.11 -7.61 0.86
C MET A 13 14.38 -8.84 1.38
N PHE A 14 13.12 -8.72 1.79
CA PHE A 14 12.30 -9.87 2.21
C PHE A 14 12.16 -10.89 1.08
N TYR A 15 11.84 -10.45 -0.14
CA TYR A 15 11.75 -11.34 -1.29
C TYR A 15 13.11 -11.87 -1.72
N LYS A 16 14.19 -11.09 -1.61
CA LYS A 16 15.54 -11.56 -1.91
C LYS A 16 16.00 -12.67 -0.95
N ASP A 17 15.64 -12.56 0.32
CA ASP A 17 15.99 -13.54 1.36
C ASP A 17 15.14 -14.83 1.22
N THR A 18 13.92 -14.74 0.68
CA THR A 18 12.98 -15.87 0.54
C THR A 18 12.92 -16.51 -0.85
N MET A 19 13.18 -15.74 -1.91
CA MET A 19 13.12 -16.16 -3.31
C MET A 19 14.46 -15.87 -4.01
N LYS A 20 15.04 -16.89 -4.65
CA LYS A 20 16.34 -16.78 -5.32
C LYS A 20 16.26 -16.21 -6.75
N GLU A 21 15.06 -16.08 -7.31
CA GLU A 21 14.85 -15.62 -8.68
C GLU A 21 14.85 -14.09 -8.78
N LYS A 22 15.92 -13.54 -9.36
CA LYS A 22 16.16 -12.09 -9.44
C LYS A 22 15.07 -11.31 -10.19
N ASP A 23 14.47 -11.92 -11.22
CA ASP A 23 13.50 -11.24 -12.08
C ASP A 23 12.15 -11.07 -11.38
N PHE A 24 11.79 -12.02 -10.52
CA PHE A 24 10.55 -11.96 -9.75
C PHE A 24 10.60 -10.93 -8.61
N LEU A 25 11.79 -10.60 -8.08
CA LEU A 25 11.95 -9.69 -6.95
C LEU A 25 11.38 -8.29 -7.21
N ILE A 26 11.64 -7.75 -8.40
CA ILE A 26 11.22 -6.39 -8.77
C ILE A 26 9.71 -6.36 -8.95
N LEU A 27 9.16 -7.39 -9.61
CA LEU A 27 7.73 -7.50 -9.87
C LEU A 27 6.97 -7.70 -8.56
N ALA A 28 7.42 -8.60 -7.68
CA ALA A 28 6.84 -8.81 -6.35
C ALA A 28 6.89 -7.52 -5.51
N THR A 29 8.01 -6.80 -5.54
CA THR A 29 8.14 -5.51 -4.85
C THR A 29 7.12 -4.50 -5.38
N SER A 30 6.89 -4.48 -6.69
CA SER A 30 5.89 -3.61 -7.32
C SER A 30 4.46 -3.97 -6.93
N VAL A 31 4.11 -5.25 -7.01
CA VAL A 31 2.75 -5.70 -6.67
C VAL A 31 2.45 -5.41 -5.21
N VAL A 32 3.31 -5.81 -4.28
CA VAL A 32 3.08 -5.62 -2.84
C VAL A 32 3.03 -4.14 -2.47
N SER A 33 3.98 -3.33 -2.94
CA SER A 33 3.97 -1.90 -2.61
C SER A 33 2.76 -1.19 -3.18
N THR A 34 2.30 -1.58 -4.38
CA THR A 34 1.07 -1.03 -4.98
C THR A 34 -0.16 -1.46 -4.20
N LEU A 35 -0.27 -2.72 -3.77
CA LEU A 35 -1.39 -3.19 -2.95
C LEU A 35 -1.51 -2.39 -1.66
N VAL A 36 -0.37 -2.11 -1.01
CA VAL A 36 -0.36 -1.31 0.23
C VAL A 36 -0.80 0.13 -0.04
N ILE A 37 -0.33 0.75 -1.12
CA ILE A 37 -0.79 2.08 -1.54
C ILE A 37 -2.29 2.05 -1.83
N LEU A 38 -2.76 1.06 -2.58
CA LEU A 38 -4.16 0.92 -2.97
C LEU A 38 -5.08 0.77 -1.76
N ILE A 39 -4.72 -0.08 -0.80
CA ILE A 39 -5.49 -0.25 0.45
C ILE A 39 -5.58 1.08 1.20
N ASN A 40 -4.47 1.81 1.35
CA ASN A 40 -4.49 3.10 2.05
C ASN A 40 -5.33 4.15 1.31
N LEU A 41 -5.25 4.21 -0.02
CA LEU A 41 -6.08 5.11 -0.83
C LEU A 41 -7.57 4.76 -0.73
N LEU A 42 -7.92 3.47 -0.77
CA LEU A 42 -9.29 3.01 -0.61
C LEU A 42 -9.82 3.36 0.79
N THR A 43 -9.04 3.13 1.84
CA THR A 43 -9.40 3.52 3.21
C THR A 43 -9.70 5.01 3.28
N LEU A 44 -8.82 5.88 2.75
CA LEU A 44 -9.06 7.32 2.71
C LEU A 44 -10.29 7.70 1.89
N TYR A 45 -10.48 7.09 0.73
CA TYR A 45 -11.66 7.30 -0.11
C TYR A 45 -12.95 6.97 0.65
N TYR A 46 -13.01 5.83 1.33
CA TYR A 46 -14.19 5.46 2.12
C TYR A 46 -14.42 6.39 3.31
N ILE A 47 -13.36 6.94 3.93
CA ILE A 47 -13.50 7.99 4.96
C ILE A 47 -14.16 9.25 4.35
N PHE A 48 -13.69 9.71 3.19
CA PHE A 48 -14.26 10.91 2.56
C PHE A 48 -15.68 10.72 2.06
N VAL A 49 -16.01 9.53 1.54
CA VAL A 49 -17.38 9.15 1.21
C VAL A 49 -18.25 9.14 2.48
N PHE A 50 -17.73 8.58 3.58
CA PHE A 50 -18.44 8.54 4.86
C PHE A 50 -18.74 9.95 5.40
N LEU A 51 -17.75 10.85 5.35
CA LEU A 51 -17.86 12.25 5.74
C LEU A 51 -18.69 13.10 4.77
N LYS A 52 -19.24 12.49 3.69
CA LYS A 52 -20.00 13.18 2.63
C LYS A 52 -19.22 14.29 1.92
N ILE A 53 -17.88 14.21 1.92
CA ILE A 53 -17.00 15.16 1.22
C ILE A 53 -17.00 14.87 -0.28
N ILE A 54 -17.04 13.59 -0.65
CA ILE A 54 -17.09 13.14 -2.04
C ILE A 54 -18.23 12.13 -2.25
N PRO A 55 -18.85 12.09 -3.44
CA PRO A 55 -19.87 11.10 -3.74
C PRO A 55 -19.28 9.69 -3.91
N GLN A 56 -20.09 8.67 -3.64
CA GLN A 56 -19.71 7.28 -3.85
C GLN A 56 -19.77 6.93 -5.34
N ILE A 57 -18.66 6.42 -5.87
CA ILE A 57 -18.57 5.84 -7.20
C ILE A 57 -19.32 4.49 -7.21
N PRO A 58 -20.36 4.31 -8.04
CA PRO A 58 -21.20 3.10 -8.04
C PRO A 58 -20.53 1.89 -8.70
N ASN A 59 -19.49 2.10 -9.51
CA ASN A 59 -18.85 1.04 -10.28
C ASN A 59 -17.66 0.41 -9.53
N LYS A 60 -17.81 -0.85 -9.11
CA LYS A 60 -16.75 -1.65 -8.44
C LYS A 60 -15.51 -1.90 -9.30
N TYR A 61 -15.63 -1.88 -10.63
CA TYR A 61 -14.50 -2.09 -11.54
C TYR A 61 -13.52 -0.92 -11.55
N TYR A 62 -13.94 0.27 -11.08
CA TYR A 62 -13.07 1.42 -10.90
C TYR A 62 -11.85 1.09 -10.02
N THR A 63 -12.04 0.31 -8.95
CA THR A 63 -10.96 -0.10 -8.04
C THR A 63 -9.88 -0.91 -8.76
N ILE A 64 -10.28 -1.81 -9.66
CA ILE A 64 -9.34 -2.64 -10.43
C ILE A 64 -8.57 -1.74 -11.40
N PHE A 65 -9.27 -0.86 -12.11
CA PHE A 65 -8.64 0.08 -13.05
C PHE A 65 -7.61 0.97 -12.34
N VAL A 66 -7.97 1.56 -11.20
CA VAL A 66 -7.06 2.37 -10.37
C VAL A 66 -5.89 1.54 -9.86
N GLY A 67 -6.13 0.30 -9.43
CA GLY A 67 -5.07 -0.60 -8.97
C GLY A 67 -4.04 -0.92 -10.06
N VAL A 68 -4.50 -1.23 -11.27
CA VAL A 68 -3.62 -1.48 -12.43
C VAL A 68 -2.84 -0.22 -12.80
N LEU A 69 -3.51 0.93 -12.86
CA LEU A 69 -2.89 2.20 -13.19
C LEU A 69 -1.82 2.61 -12.16
N LEU A 70 -2.12 2.46 -10.87
CA LEU A 70 -1.15 2.66 -9.79
C LEU A 70 0.03 1.71 -9.89
N CYS A 71 -0.20 0.44 -10.23
CA CYS A 71 0.88 -0.54 -10.39
C CYS A 71 1.85 -0.12 -11.50
N LEU A 72 1.32 0.29 -12.66
CA LEU A 72 2.11 0.75 -13.79
C LEU A 72 2.91 2.01 -13.45
N LEU A 73 2.29 2.99 -12.80
CA LEU A 73 2.95 4.22 -12.37
C LEU A 73 4.05 3.94 -11.34
N ASN A 74 3.72 3.17 -10.30
CA ASN A 74 4.66 2.81 -9.25
C ASN A 74 5.86 2.03 -9.80
N TYR A 75 5.60 1.04 -10.65
CA TYR A 75 6.65 0.29 -11.34
C TYR A 75 7.57 1.23 -12.13
N ARG A 76 7.00 2.07 -13.00
CA ARG A 76 7.75 2.92 -13.92
C ARG A 76 8.59 3.97 -13.20
N PHE A 77 8.03 4.66 -12.21
CA PHE A 77 8.69 5.81 -11.58
C PHE A 77 9.56 5.44 -10.38
N MET A 78 9.14 4.47 -9.57
CA MET A 78 9.78 4.22 -8.28
C MET A 78 10.66 2.95 -8.29
N ILE A 79 10.21 1.90 -8.97
CA ILE A 79 10.76 0.55 -8.79
C ILE A 79 11.73 0.15 -9.90
N LYS A 80 11.40 0.45 -11.17
CA LYS A 80 12.21 0.08 -12.35
C LYS A 80 13.68 0.49 -12.21
N ASN A 81 13.92 1.71 -11.71
CA ASN A 81 15.27 2.26 -11.60
C ASN A 81 16.04 1.75 -10.37
N LYS A 82 15.41 0.99 -9.48
CA LYS A 82 16.01 0.46 -8.24
C LYS A 82 16.71 1.51 -7.37
N ASN A 83 16.35 2.79 -7.52
CA ASN A 83 16.93 3.90 -6.77
C ASN A 83 16.86 3.68 -5.25
N PHE A 84 15.85 2.93 -4.79
CA PHE A 84 15.69 2.54 -3.39
C PHE A 84 16.83 1.70 -2.81
N LEU A 85 17.62 0.99 -3.64
CA LEU A 85 18.79 0.22 -3.20
C LEU A 85 20.02 1.10 -2.91
N ASN A 86 20.10 2.28 -3.55
CA ASN A 86 21.30 3.13 -3.50
C ASN A 86 21.37 4.02 -2.25
N TYR A 87 20.35 3.98 -1.37
CA TYR A 87 20.29 4.82 -0.19
C TYR A 87 21.08 4.30 1.02
N ASN A 88 21.92 3.26 0.85
CA ASN A 88 22.68 2.61 1.93
C ASN A 88 21.82 2.38 3.18
N PHE A 89 20.58 1.93 2.98
CA PHE A 89 19.68 1.68 4.10
C PHE A 89 20.23 0.52 4.92
N ASN A 90 20.65 0.81 6.15
CA ASN A 90 20.92 -0.22 7.13
C ASN A 90 19.61 -0.87 7.57
N LYS A 91 19.67 -2.13 8.01
CA LYS A 91 18.55 -2.89 8.57
C LYS A 91 18.17 -2.32 9.95
N ASP A 92 17.78 -1.03 9.99
CA ASP A 92 17.46 -0.30 11.20
C ASP A 92 16.09 -0.76 11.75
N LYS A 93 16.06 -1.06 13.05
CA LYS A 93 14.85 -1.50 13.75
C LYS A 93 13.79 -0.39 13.79
N LYS A 94 14.20 0.88 13.87
CA LYS A 94 13.27 2.04 13.96
C LYS A 94 12.41 2.20 12.70
N GLY A 95 13.01 2.08 11.52
CA GLY A 95 12.28 2.14 10.25
C GLY A 95 11.32 0.96 10.08
N GLY A 96 11.70 -0.23 10.55
CA GLY A 96 10.81 -1.39 10.59
C GLY A 96 9.58 -1.16 11.46
N TYR A 97 9.76 -0.64 12.67
CA TYR A 97 8.64 -0.30 13.56
C TYR A 97 7.70 0.74 12.95
N PHE A 98 8.23 1.74 12.25
CA PHE A 98 7.43 2.75 11.56
C PHE A 98 6.53 2.15 10.45
N ILE A 99 7.05 1.19 9.68
CA ILE A 99 6.25 0.48 8.67
C ILE A 99 5.15 -0.33 9.37
N ILE A 100 5.50 -1.08 10.42
CA ILE A 100 4.55 -1.91 11.17
C ILE A 100 3.44 -1.05 11.79
N SER A 101 3.78 0.12 12.37
CA SER A 101 2.79 1.02 12.94
C SER A 101 1.82 1.56 11.88
N ILE A 102 2.30 1.86 10.66
CA ILE A 102 1.42 2.24 9.55
C ILE A 102 0.46 1.11 9.21
N PHE A 103 0.94 -0.14 9.09
CA PHE A 103 0.06 -1.28 8.82
C PHE A 103 -1.00 -1.48 9.91
N ILE A 104 -0.61 -1.42 11.18
CA ILE A 104 -1.54 -1.52 12.31
C ILE A 104 -2.60 -0.41 12.22
N LEU A 105 -2.17 0.83 11.96
CA LEU A 105 -3.08 1.96 11.79
C LEU A 105 -4.04 1.74 10.61
N THR A 106 -3.54 1.28 9.45
CA THR A 106 -4.36 0.99 8.27
C THR A 106 -5.41 -0.09 8.58
N VAL A 107 -5.04 -1.14 9.33
CA VAL A 107 -5.96 -2.22 9.71
C VAL A 107 -7.03 -1.73 10.68
N ILE A 108 -6.65 -0.96 11.71
CA ILE A 108 -7.61 -0.38 12.67
C ILE A 108 -8.61 0.53 11.95
N LEU A 109 -8.13 1.43 11.08
CA LEU A 109 -8.98 2.30 10.29
C LEU A 109 -9.93 1.51 9.39
N PHE A 110 -9.40 0.50 8.68
CA PHE A 110 -10.21 -0.35 7.81
C PHE A 110 -11.34 -1.07 8.57
N ILE A 111 -11.03 -1.71 9.71
CA ILE A 111 -12.03 -2.39 10.56
C ILE A 111 -13.07 -1.40 11.07
N THR A 112 -12.64 -0.22 11.52
CA THR A 112 -13.53 0.81 12.06
C THR A 112 -14.53 1.28 11.01
N ILE A 113 -14.04 1.59 9.80
CA ILE A 113 -14.90 2.02 8.68
C ILE A 113 -15.82 0.88 8.24
N ALA A 114 -15.33 -0.34 8.14
CA ALA A 114 -16.14 -1.50 7.76
C ALA A 114 -17.30 -1.71 8.74
N ASN A 115 -17.03 -1.59 10.05
CA ASN A 115 -18.07 -1.70 11.09
C ASN A 115 -19.08 -0.55 11.02
N ILE A 116 -18.63 0.68 10.83
CA ILE A 116 -19.52 1.85 10.68
C ILE A 116 -20.40 1.71 9.43
N TYR A 117 -19.82 1.29 8.30
CA TYR A 117 -20.55 1.11 7.07
C TYR A 117 -21.58 -0.02 7.22
N ARG A 118 -21.21 -1.12 7.89
CA ARG A 118 -22.14 -2.20 8.24
C ARG A 118 -23.28 -1.70 9.12
N ALA A 119 -23.01 -0.94 10.18
CA ALA A 119 -24.06 -0.38 11.04
C ALA A 119 -25.06 0.49 10.26
N ARG A 120 -24.57 1.34 9.33
CA ARG A 120 -25.41 2.18 8.47
C ARG A 120 -26.25 1.39 7.47
N VAL A 121 -25.71 0.31 6.90
CA VAL A 121 -26.43 -0.55 5.94
C VAL A 121 -27.52 -1.36 6.65
N PHE A 122 -27.24 -1.83 7.86
CA PHE A 122 -28.14 -2.71 8.60
C PHE A 122 -29.01 -1.99 9.64
N ASN A 123 -28.95 -0.66 9.73
CA ASN A 123 -29.64 0.17 10.75
C ASN A 123 -29.51 -0.40 12.18
N LEU A 124 -28.30 -0.86 12.53
CA LEU A 124 -27.96 -1.32 13.88
C LEU A 124 -27.60 -0.15 14.80
#